data_AF-A0A3G6N519-F1
#
_entry.id   AF-A0A3G6N519-F1
#
_cell.length_a   1.000
_cell.length_b   1.000
_cell.length_c   1.000
_cell.angle_alpha   90.00
_cell.angle_beta   90.00
_cell.angle_gamma   90.00
#
_symmetry.space_group_name_H-M   'P 1'
#
loop_
_entity.id
_entity.type
_entity.pdbx_description
1 polymer ?
#
loop_
_entity_poly.entity_id
_entity_poly.type
_entity_poly.pdbx_seq_one_letter_code
_entity_poly.pdbx_strand_id
1 'polypeptide(L)'
;MMKMKRLLQTKWISLASLPISFLLIYNPLTKFPYTFCVIIIFILISTYLQNGDLKSLNFKNLKSGDIKNILVSYLILELTVDFIIQPLVNWLCNEPADYSTFEHIKGDTAQYIKWLYRMWISAAIGEELLFRAFAFAQLKNIFGDKKILIVILSALMFCLPHLYQGTAGLIMTFVFGIAFGFLYIRFKNIWINIIIHGLIDTVFLTLSYLGYIEFYQFIW
;
A
#
# COMPACT_ATOMS: atom_id res chain seq x y z
N MET A 1 21.04 -28.02 15.01
CA MET A 1 19.78 -28.08 15.79
C MET A 1 19.25 -26.70 16.22
N MET A 2 20.06 -25.81 16.81
CA MET A 2 19.63 -24.46 17.24
C MET A 2 19.12 -23.55 16.11
N LYS A 3 19.80 -23.53 14.94
CA LYS A 3 19.39 -22.70 13.78
C LYS A 3 18.00 -23.10 13.24
N MET A 4 17.70 -24.40 13.20
CA MET A 4 16.40 -24.93 12.78
C MET A 4 15.30 -24.55 13.77
N LYS A 5 15.55 -24.68 15.09
CA LYS A 5 14.60 -24.26 16.13
C LYS A 5 14.30 -22.77 16.05
N ARG A 6 15.32 -21.92 15.85
CA ARG A 6 15.14 -20.47 15.66
C ARG A 6 14.33 -20.15 14.41
N LEU A 7 14.61 -20.80 13.28
CA LEU A 7 13.85 -20.61 12.03
C LEU A 7 12.38 -21.01 12.19
N LEU A 8 12.12 -22.16 12.82
CA LEU A 8 10.76 -22.62 13.10
C LEU A 8 10.02 -21.64 14.02
N GLN A 9 10.69 -21.15 15.07
CA GLN A 9 10.12 -20.13 15.96
C GLN A 9 9.76 -18.84 15.21
N THR A 10 10.67 -18.34 14.36
CA THR A 10 10.40 -17.14 13.53
C THR A 10 9.21 -17.36 12.60
N LYS A 11 9.09 -18.54 11.98
CA LYS A 11 7.97 -18.89 11.10
C LYS A 11 6.62 -18.90 11.83
N TRP A 12 6.54 -19.46 13.03
CA TRP A 12 5.30 -19.47 13.81
C TRP A 12 4.89 -18.06 14.25
N ILE A 13 5.85 -17.22 14.65
CA ILE A 13 5.58 -15.81 14.95
C ILE A 13 5.05 -15.09 13.70
N SER A 14 5.60 -15.36 12.52
CA SER A 14 5.11 -14.81 11.26
C SER A 14 3.69 -15.27 10.91
N LEU A 15 3.39 -16.56 11.10
CA LEU A 15 2.06 -17.11 10.86
C LEU A 15 0.98 -16.51 11.76
N ALA A 16 1.35 -16.08 12.98
CA ALA A 16 0.42 -15.41 13.89
C ALA A 16 0.33 -13.89 13.64
N SER A 17 1.48 -13.21 13.57
CA SER A 17 1.54 -11.75 13.52
C SER A 17 1.00 -11.15 12.22
N LEU A 18 1.17 -11.85 11.08
CA LEU A 18 0.70 -11.35 9.79
C LEU A 18 -0.84 -11.27 9.72
N PRO A 19 -1.62 -12.34 10.01
CA PRO A 19 -3.06 -12.25 10.10
C PRO A 19 -3.54 -11.23 11.13
N ILE A 20 -2.91 -11.15 12.31
CA ILE A 20 -3.27 -10.16 13.33
C ILE A 20 -3.13 -8.74 12.79
N SER A 21 -1.99 -8.41 12.17
CA SER A 21 -1.77 -7.09 11.59
C SER A 21 -2.79 -6.71 10.53
N PHE A 22 -3.24 -7.68 9.73
CA PHE A 22 -4.26 -7.48 8.71
C PHE A 22 -5.65 -7.29 9.32
N LEU A 23 -6.03 -8.12 10.30
CA LEU A 23 -7.32 -8.04 10.97
C LEU A 23 -7.48 -6.74 11.78
N LEU A 24 -6.38 -6.13 12.23
CA LEU A 24 -6.42 -4.82 12.88
C LEU A 24 -6.99 -3.71 11.98
N ILE A 25 -7.01 -3.87 10.66
CA ILE A 25 -7.71 -2.92 9.75
C ILE A 25 -9.20 -2.80 10.13
N TYR A 26 -9.81 -3.89 10.57
CA TYR A 26 -11.22 -3.99 10.90
C TYR A 26 -11.52 -3.82 12.40
N ASN A 27 -10.56 -3.30 13.17
CA ASN A 27 -10.78 -3.09 14.60
C ASN A 27 -11.91 -2.06 14.83
N PRO A 28 -12.83 -2.30 15.80
CA PRO A 28 -13.97 -1.41 16.02
C PRO A 28 -13.63 -0.16 16.84
N LEU A 29 -12.42 -0.08 17.40
CA LEU A 29 -12.03 0.94 18.39
C LEU A 29 -11.50 2.22 17.76
N THR A 30 -10.97 2.14 16.55
CA THR A 30 -10.34 3.27 15.85
C THR A 30 -10.90 3.42 14.45
N LYS A 31 -10.83 4.64 13.93
CA LYS A 31 -11.29 4.99 12.57
C LYS A 31 -10.14 5.54 11.75
N PHE A 32 -10.29 5.51 10.43
CA PHE A 32 -9.36 6.16 9.51
C PHE A 32 -9.09 7.63 9.90
N PRO A 33 -7.83 8.08 9.99
CA PRO A 33 -6.59 7.36 9.67
C PRO A 33 -5.94 6.66 10.89
N TYR A 34 -6.46 6.86 12.09
CA TYR A 34 -5.84 6.42 13.35
C TYR A 34 -5.73 4.89 13.50
N THR A 35 -6.56 4.13 12.80
CA THR A 35 -6.41 2.67 12.67
C THR A 35 -5.00 2.28 12.23
N PHE A 36 -4.42 3.00 11.27
CA PHE A 36 -3.08 2.71 10.80
C PHE A 36 -1.99 3.13 11.79
N CYS A 37 -2.23 4.10 12.67
CA CYS A 37 -1.30 4.37 13.78
C CYS A 37 -1.18 3.15 14.71
N VAL A 38 -2.31 2.50 15.03
CA VAL A 38 -2.31 1.26 15.85
C VAL A 38 -1.57 0.13 15.13
N ILE A 39 -1.82 -0.04 13.83
CA ILE A 39 -1.14 -1.05 13.01
C ILE A 39 0.37 -0.79 12.94
N ILE A 40 0.79 0.46 12.74
CA ILE A 40 2.21 0.84 12.70
C ILE A 40 2.88 0.51 14.04
N ILE A 41 2.25 0.86 15.17
CA ILE A 41 2.76 0.52 16.50
C ILE A 41 2.90 -1.00 16.65
N PHE A 42 1.87 -1.77 16.26
CA PHE A 42 1.91 -3.22 16.28
C PHE A 42 3.07 -3.77 15.42
N ILE A 43 3.24 -3.28 14.20
CA ILE A 43 4.31 -3.68 13.28
C ILE A 43 5.69 -3.44 13.89
N LEU A 44 5.92 -2.24 14.45
CA LEU A 44 7.20 -1.88 15.03
C LEU A 44 7.53 -2.75 16.25
N ILE A 45 6.57 -2.93 17.16
CA ILE A 45 6.74 -3.78 18.34
C ILE A 45 6.94 -5.24 17.94
N SER A 46 6.06 -5.78 17.08
CA SER A 46 6.12 -7.18 16.63
C SER A 46 7.44 -7.48 15.92
N THR A 47 7.90 -6.59 15.06
CA THR A 47 9.18 -6.74 14.35
C THR A 47 10.36 -6.72 15.33
N TYR A 48 10.39 -5.76 16.24
CA TYR A 48 11.47 -5.65 17.22
C TYR A 48 11.52 -6.88 18.15
N LEU A 49 10.37 -7.35 18.65
CA LEU A 49 10.30 -8.55 19.48
C LEU A 49 10.71 -9.82 18.72
N GLN A 50 10.40 -9.91 17.43
CA GLN A 50 10.74 -11.08 16.61
C GLN A 50 12.22 -11.12 16.21
N ASN A 51 12.82 -9.97 15.87
CA ASN A 51 14.13 -9.90 15.24
C ASN A 51 15.23 -9.29 16.13
N GLY A 52 14.85 -8.53 17.16
CA GLY A 52 15.75 -7.71 17.97
C GLY A 52 16.15 -6.37 17.32
N ASP A 53 15.67 -6.10 16.11
CA ASP A 53 15.85 -4.83 15.38
C ASP A 53 14.71 -4.59 14.37
N LEU A 54 14.73 -3.45 13.69
CA LEU A 54 13.73 -3.05 12.68
C LEU A 54 14.25 -3.13 11.23
N LYS A 55 15.42 -3.71 11.00
CA LYS A 55 16.10 -3.67 9.68
C LYS A 55 15.30 -4.40 8.59
N SER A 56 14.49 -5.38 8.96
CA SER A 56 13.61 -6.10 8.03
C SER A 56 12.55 -5.19 7.39
N LEU A 57 12.24 -4.04 7.98
CA LEU A 57 11.31 -3.05 7.43
C LEU A 57 11.95 -2.16 6.35
N ASN A 58 13.26 -2.29 6.11
CA ASN A 58 14.00 -1.57 5.06
C ASN A 58 13.90 -0.04 5.14
N PHE A 59 13.85 0.54 6.35
CA PHE A 59 14.11 1.96 6.54
C PHE A 59 15.58 2.28 6.24
N LYS A 60 15.83 3.03 5.17
CA LYS A 60 17.18 3.48 4.77
C LYS A 60 17.16 4.95 4.40
N ASN A 61 18.25 5.65 4.66
CA ASN A 61 18.38 7.04 4.23
C ASN A 61 18.26 7.15 2.71
N LEU A 62 17.47 8.14 2.26
CA LEU A 62 17.37 8.48 0.85
C LEU A 62 18.69 9.11 0.37
N LYS A 63 19.11 8.72 -0.82
CA LYS A 63 20.27 9.30 -1.52
C LYS A 63 19.76 10.22 -2.63
N SER A 64 20.60 11.15 -3.10
CA SER A 64 20.23 12.05 -4.20
C SER A 64 19.79 11.30 -5.47
N GLY A 65 20.40 10.15 -5.77
CA GLY A 65 20.00 9.29 -6.88
C GLY A 65 18.61 8.65 -6.73
N ASP A 66 18.10 8.53 -5.50
CA ASP A 66 16.77 7.98 -5.23
C ASP A 66 15.67 8.96 -5.65
N ILE A 67 15.94 10.27 -5.67
CA ILE A 67 14.97 11.28 -6.15
C ILE A 67 14.62 11.01 -7.62
N LYS A 68 15.63 10.78 -8.46
CA LYS A 68 15.41 10.42 -9.86
C LYS A 68 14.61 9.13 -9.99
N ASN A 69 14.94 8.11 -9.19
CA ASN A 69 14.23 6.82 -9.21
C ASN A 69 12.76 6.99 -8.81
N ILE A 70 12.48 7.77 -7.75
CA ILE A 70 11.13 8.10 -7.30
C ILE A 70 10.35 8.76 -8.43
N LEU A 71 10.88 9.85 -9.00
CA LEU A 71 10.17 10.62 -10.04
C LEU A 71 9.89 9.78 -11.29
N VAL A 72 10.89 9.01 -11.75
CA VAL A 72 10.73 8.16 -12.94
C VAL A 72 9.74 7.03 -12.67
N SER A 73 9.84 6.34 -11.54
CA SER A 73 8.91 5.26 -11.20
C SER A 73 7.50 5.77 -10.98
N TYR A 74 7.34 6.93 -10.33
CA TYR A 74 6.07 7.62 -10.18
C TYR A 74 5.45 7.96 -11.53
N LEU A 75 6.16 8.69 -12.40
CA LEU A 75 5.64 9.10 -13.71
C LEU A 75 5.28 7.92 -14.60
N ILE A 76 6.14 6.88 -14.64
CA ILE A 76 5.84 5.67 -15.42
C ILE A 76 4.57 5.00 -14.88
N LEU A 77 4.49 4.83 -13.55
CA LEU A 77 3.35 4.14 -12.94
C LEU A 77 2.06 4.93 -13.12
N GLU A 78 2.05 6.22 -12.78
CA GLU A 78 0.91 7.12 -12.93
C GLU A 78 0.40 7.12 -14.37
N LEU A 79 1.26 7.42 -15.35
CA LEU A 79 0.86 7.53 -16.75
C LEU A 79 0.40 6.18 -17.33
N THR A 80 1.04 5.08 -16.93
CA THR A 80 0.61 3.75 -17.37
C THR A 80 -0.74 3.39 -16.78
N VAL A 81 -0.95 3.65 -15.50
CA VAL A 81 -2.19 3.29 -14.83
C VAL A 81 -3.34 4.12 -15.35
N ASP A 82 -3.20 5.45 -15.37
CA ASP A 82 -4.31 6.35 -15.70
C ASP A 82 -4.73 6.26 -17.17
N PHE A 83 -3.77 6.13 -18.10
CA PHE A 83 -4.07 6.19 -19.53
C PHE A 83 -4.18 4.82 -20.20
N ILE A 84 -3.73 3.73 -19.57
CA ILE A 84 -3.73 2.39 -20.17
C ILE A 84 -4.50 1.40 -19.30
N ILE A 85 -4.14 1.26 -18.02
CA ILE A 85 -4.71 0.19 -17.18
C ILE A 85 -6.13 0.54 -16.74
N GLN A 86 -6.37 1.73 -16.21
CA GLN A 86 -7.69 2.14 -15.73
C GLN A 86 -8.75 2.04 -16.83
N PRO A 87 -8.55 2.57 -18.05
CA PRO A 87 -9.55 2.44 -19.10
C PRO A 87 -9.77 0.99 -19.54
N LEU A 88 -8.71 0.17 -19.57
CA LEU A 88 -8.81 -1.25 -19.88
C LEU A 88 -9.61 -2.01 -18.81
N VAL A 89 -9.35 -1.75 -17.52
CA VAL A 89 -10.09 -2.38 -16.41
C VAL A 89 -11.55 -1.97 -16.43
N ASN A 90 -11.84 -0.68 -16.63
CA ASN A 90 -13.20 -0.17 -16.77
C ASN A 90 -13.96 -0.87 -17.91
N TRP A 91 -13.31 -1.01 -19.07
CA TRP A 91 -13.88 -1.73 -20.22
C TRP A 91 -14.12 -3.21 -19.92
N LEU A 92 -13.15 -3.91 -19.32
CA LEU A 92 -13.26 -5.33 -18.98
C LEU A 92 -14.35 -5.61 -17.94
N CYS A 93 -14.50 -4.72 -16.96
CA CYS A 93 -15.49 -4.85 -15.89
C CYS A 93 -16.86 -4.29 -16.27
N ASN A 94 -16.93 -3.47 -17.32
CA ASN A 94 -18.12 -2.68 -17.68
C ASN A 94 -18.64 -1.82 -16.50
N GLU A 95 -17.73 -1.38 -15.64
CA GLU A 95 -17.96 -0.46 -14.53
C GLU A 95 -16.65 0.24 -14.17
N PRO A 96 -16.66 1.52 -13.76
CA PRO A 96 -15.50 2.17 -13.19
C PRO A 96 -15.35 1.86 -11.69
N ALA A 97 -14.20 2.19 -11.12
CA ALA A 97 -14.03 2.16 -9.67
C ALA A 97 -14.93 3.23 -8.99
N ASP A 98 -15.56 2.86 -7.87
CA ASP A 98 -16.40 3.79 -7.10
C ASP A 98 -15.54 4.71 -6.22
N TYR A 99 -15.48 5.98 -6.59
CA TYR A 99 -14.80 7.05 -5.88
C TYR A 99 -15.74 8.08 -5.26
N SER A 100 -17.03 7.79 -5.15
CA SER A 100 -18.07 8.69 -4.61
C SER A 100 -17.74 9.24 -3.23
N THR A 101 -17.01 8.47 -2.42
CA THR A 101 -16.53 8.86 -1.08
C THR A 101 -15.64 10.10 -1.11
N PHE A 102 -15.08 10.49 -2.26
CA PHE A 102 -14.19 11.64 -2.41
C PHE A 102 -14.84 12.84 -3.10
N GLU A 103 -16.09 12.74 -3.56
CA GLU A 103 -16.77 13.84 -4.28
C GLU A 103 -16.96 15.09 -3.40
N HIS A 104 -17.12 14.91 -2.09
CA HIS A 104 -17.32 16.00 -1.12
C HIS A 104 -16.09 16.89 -0.90
N ILE A 105 -14.95 16.56 -1.52
CA ILE A 105 -13.73 17.38 -1.47
C ILE A 105 -13.77 18.51 -2.49
N LYS A 106 -14.60 18.40 -3.54
CA LYS A 106 -14.67 19.36 -4.65
C LYS A 106 -14.84 20.80 -4.16
N GLY A 107 -13.85 21.65 -4.44
CA GLY A 107 -13.83 23.07 -4.07
C GLY A 107 -13.66 23.36 -2.56
N ASP A 108 -13.55 22.34 -1.70
CA ASP A 108 -13.39 22.52 -0.24
C ASP A 108 -11.93 22.32 0.17
N THR A 109 -11.21 23.44 0.33
CA THR A 109 -9.79 23.45 0.69
C THR A 109 -9.53 22.83 2.07
N ALA A 110 -10.44 23.03 3.02
CA ALA A 110 -10.29 22.49 4.37
C ALA A 110 -10.40 20.96 4.35
N GLN A 111 -11.35 20.43 3.59
CA GLN A 111 -11.50 18.99 3.38
C GLN A 111 -10.34 18.41 2.58
N TYR A 112 -9.84 19.10 1.55
CA TYR A 112 -8.67 18.68 0.79
C TYR A 112 -7.43 18.51 1.67
N ILE A 113 -7.06 19.55 2.45
CA ILE A 113 -5.91 19.49 3.36
C ILE A 113 -6.07 18.38 4.39
N LYS A 114 -7.27 18.25 4.96
CA LYS A 114 -7.60 17.20 5.92
C LYS A 114 -7.45 15.80 5.31
N TRP A 115 -7.91 15.57 4.09
CA TRP A 115 -7.77 14.29 3.41
C TRP A 115 -6.34 13.98 2.99
N LEU A 116 -5.57 14.97 2.52
CA LEU A 116 -4.14 14.80 2.27
C LEU A 116 -3.42 14.31 3.54
N TYR A 117 -3.62 14.98 4.66
CA TYR A 117 -3.03 14.57 5.94
C TYR A 117 -3.38 13.13 6.31
N ARG A 118 -4.66 12.76 6.21
CA ARG A 118 -5.13 11.42 6.54
C ARG A 118 -4.57 10.35 5.61
N MET A 119 -4.54 10.64 4.31
CA MET A 119 -4.00 9.76 3.28
C MET A 119 -2.51 9.51 3.50
N TRP A 120 -1.70 10.55 3.74
CA TRP A 120 -0.26 10.37 3.94
C TRP A 120 0.06 9.52 5.17
N ILE A 121 -0.68 9.66 6.26
CA ILE A 121 -0.50 8.82 7.46
C ILE A 121 -0.95 7.38 7.20
N SER A 122 -2.12 7.22 6.59
CA SER A 122 -2.76 5.91 6.46
C SER A 122 -2.30 5.17 5.21
N ALA A 123 -2.64 5.66 4.03
CA ALA A 123 -2.35 5.00 2.76
C ALA A 123 -0.84 5.01 2.48
N ALA A 124 -0.21 6.19 2.38
CA ALA A 124 1.19 6.27 1.98
C ALA A 124 2.13 5.59 3.01
N ILE A 125 2.07 5.99 4.29
CA ILE A 125 2.98 5.43 5.32
C ILE A 125 2.46 4.10 5.86
N GLY A 126 1.21 4.06 6.32
CA GLY A 126 0.64 2.90 7.01
C GLY A 126 0.53 1.67 6.12
N GLU A 127 -0.05 1.80 4.93
CA GLU A 127 -0.23 0.65 4.03
C GLU A 127 1.11 0.15 3.46
N GLU A 128 2.04 1.04 3.10
CA GLU A 128 3.37 0.58 2.68
C GLU A 128 4.10 -0.15 3.81
N LEU A 129 3.99 0.32 5.06
CA LEU A 129 4.57 -0.39 6.20
C LEU A 129 3.92 -1.75 6.44
N LEU A 130 2.58 -1.85 6.31
CA LEU A 130 1.88 -3.11 6.50
C LEU A 130 2.16 -4.09 5.36
N PHE A 131 1.88 -3.70 4.13
CA PHE A 131 1.83 -4.61 2.99
C PHE A 131 3.20 -4.80 2.33
N ARG A 132 4.10 -3.81 2.36
CA ARG A 132 5.42 -3.91 1.70
C ARG A 132 6.50 -4.22 2.72
N ALA A 133 6.60 -3.45 3.80
CA ALA A 133 7.64 -3.70 4.79
C ALA A 133 7.37 -4.98 5.61
N PHE A 134 6.28 -4.98 6.37
CA PHE A 134 5.97 -6.04 7.32
C PHE A 134 5.54 -7.34 6.63
N ALA A 135 4.53 -7.30 5.75
CA ALA A 135 4.03 -8.51 5.10
C ALA A 135 5.09 -9.19 4.24
N PHE A 136 5.96 -8.49 3.51
CA PHE A 136 7.06 -9.16 2.81
C PHE A 136 8.03 -9.85 3.76
N ALA A 137 8.37 -9.22 4.88
CA ALA A 137 9.24 -9.83 5.88
C ALA A 137 8.60 -11.10 6.47
N GLN A 138 7.31 -11.04 6.84
CA GLN A 138 6.59 -12.19 7.38
C GLN A 138 6.40 -13.30 6.34
N LEU A 139 5.97 -12.97 5.13
CA LEU A 139 5.80 -13.94 4.04
C LEU A 139 7.13 -14.60 3.64
N LYS A 140 8.25 -13.85 3.67
CA LYS A 140 9.58 -14.41 3.45
C LYS A 140 9.98 -15.40 4.55
N ASN A 141 9.63 -15.14 5.80
CA ASN A 141 9.86 -16.10 6.90
C ASN A 141 9.00 -17.37 6.75
N ILE A 142 7.80 -17.25 6.17
CA ILE A 142 6.87 -18.37 5.97
C ILE A 142 7.26 -19.24 4.77
N PHE A 143 7.54 -18.59 3.63
CA PHE A 143 7.67 -19.24 2.31
C PHE A 143 9.10 -19.22 1.73
N GLY A 144 10.06 -18.56 2.38
CA GLY A 144 11.41 -18.33 1.87
C GLY A 144 11.47 -17.16 0.86
N ASP A 145 12.56 -17.05 0.10
CA ASP A 145 12.81 -15.92 -0.83
C ASP A 145 12.01 -16.00 -2.15
N LYS A 146 10.77 -16.49 -2.11
CA LYS A 146 9.88 -16.63 -3.28
C LYS A 146 9.26 -15.28 -3.66
N LYS A 147 10.09 -14.37 -4.20
CA LYS A 147 9.74 -12.97 -4.48
C LYS A 147 8.40 -12.79 -5.21
N ILE A 148 8.16 -13.53 -6.30
CA ILE A 148 6.92 -13.40 -7.09
C ILE A 148 5.70 -13.79 -6.26
N LEU A 149 5.77 -14.92 -5.54
CA LEU A 149 4.69 -15.35 -4.65
C LEU A 149 4.41 -14.31 -3.56
N ILE A 150 5.46 -13.72 -2.97
CA ILE A 150 5.32 -12.70 -1.94
C ILE A 150 4.62 -11.44 -2.50
N VAL A 151 4.99 -11.00 -3.71
CA VAL A 151 4.32 -9.87 -4.39
C VAL A 151 2.84 -10.16 -4.58
N ILE A 152 2.49 -11.33 -5.10
CA ILE A 152 1.09 -11.70 -5.36
C ILE A 152 0.30 -11.75 -4.05
N LEU A 153 0.82 -12.42 -3.01
CA LEU A 153 0.13 -12.52 -1.72
C LEU A 153 -0.03 -11.15 -1.04
N SER A 154 1.00 -10.31 -1.09
CA SER A 154 0.92 -8.94 -0.56
C SER A 154 -0.09 -8.09 -1.35
N ALA A 155 -0.12 -8.19 -2.68
CA ALA A 155 -1.08 -7.49 -3.51
C ALA A 155 -2.53 -7.93 -3.24
N LEU A 156 -2.77 -9.23 -3.05
CA LEU A 156 -4.07 -9.75 -2.64
C LEU A 156 -4.49 -9.19 -1.28
N MET A 157 -3.58 -9.15 -0.31
CA MET A 157 -3.88 -8.53 0.98
C MET A 157 -4.19 -7.03 0.83
N PHE A 158 -3.44 -6.31 0.00
CA PHE A 158 -3.59 -4.87 -0.22
C PHE A 158 -4.94 -4.49 -0.88
N CYS A 159 -5.45 -5.29 -1.81
CA CYS A 159 -6.69 -4.97 -2.51
C CYS A 159 -7.95 -5.28 -1.67
N LEU A 160 -7.91 -6.26 -0.77
CA LEU A 160 -9.10 -6.69 -0.01
C LEU A 160 -9.81 -5.57 0.79
N PRO A 161 -9.12 -4.64 1.47
CA PRO A 161 -9.75 -3.49 2.11
C PRO A 161 -10.54 -2.58 1.15
N HIS A 162 -10.29 -2.67 -0.16
CA HIS A 162 -10.87 -1.84 -1.21
C HIS A 162 -12.10 -2.46 -1.89
N LEU A 163 -12.64 -3.56 -1.35
CA LEU A 163 -13.86 -4.19 -1.86
C LEU A 163 -15.06 -3.24 -1.99
N TYR A 164 -15.09 -2.16 -1.22
CA TYR A 164 -16.15 -1.15 -1.30
C TYR A 164 -16.12 -0.31 -2.59
N GLN A 165 -15.03 -0.37 -3.37
CA GLN A 165 -14.86 0.40 -4.61
C GLN A 165 -15.40 -0.32 -5.87
N GLY A 166 -16.12 -1.43 -5.70
CA GLY A 166 -16.57 -2.29 -6.80
C GLY A 166 -15.48 -3.19 -7.36
N THR A 167 -15.81 -3.94 -8.42
CA THR A 167 -14.92 -4.94 -9.03
C THR A 167 -13.72 -4.27 -9.69
N ALA A 168 -13.97 -3.19 -10.44
CA ALA A 168 -12.92 -2.41 -11.08
C ALA A 168 -11.95 -1.84 -10.05
N GLY A 169 -12.45 -1.24 -8.95
CA GLY A 169 -11.61 -0.73 -7.87
C GLY A 169 -10.75 -1.81 -7.18
N LEU A 170 -11.31 -3.01 -6.98
CA LEU A 170 -10.56 -4.15 -6.46
C LEU A 170 -9.42 -4.57 -7.40
N ILE A 171 -9.67 -4.63 -8.70
CA ILE A 171 -8.64 -4.97 -9.70
C ILE A 171 -7.57 -3.88 -9.78
N MET A 172 -7.96 -2.60 -9.80
CA MET A 172 -7.02 -1.48 -9.84
C MET A 172 -6.10 -1.47 -8.62
N THR A 173 -6.66 -1.62 -7.42
CA THR A 173 -5.88 -1.69 -6.18
C THR A 173 -4.99 -2.92 -6.15
N PHE A 174 -5.41 -4.06 -6.72
CA PHE A 174 -4.54 -5.22 -6.91
C PHE A 174 -3.37 -4.94 -7.86
N VAL A 175 -3.58 -4.21 -8.97
CA VAL A 175 -2.51 -3.80 -9.90
C VAL A 175 -1.51 -2.88 -9.21
N PHE A 176 -1.96 -1.86 -8.47
CA PHE A 176 -1.09 -1.05 -7.60
C PHE A 176 -0.37 -1.91 -6.56
N GLY A 177 -1.10 -2.85 -5.97
CA GLY A 177 -0.62 -3.99 -5.18
C GLY A 177 0.69 -4.57 -5.70
N ILE A 178 0.62 -5.07 -6.93
CA ILE A 178 1.72 -5.69 -7.67
C ILE A 178 2.83 -4.68 -7.95
N ALA A 179 2.50 -3.51 -8.48
CA ALA A 179 3.47 -2.49 -8.88
C ALA A 179 4.34 -2.05 -7.68
N PHE A 180 3.72 -1.66 -6.57
CA PHE A 180 4.42 -1.29 -5.35
C PHE A 180 5.24 -2.46 -4.77
N GLY A 181 4.75 -3.70 -4.90
CA GLY A 181 5.51 -4.89 -4.52
C GLY A 181 6.81 -5.06 -5.32
N PHE A 182 6.78 -4.82 -6.63
CA PHE A 182 7.97 -4.85 -7.47
C PHE A 182 8.93 -3.69 -7.19
N LEU A 183 8.40 -2.46 -6.99
CA LEU A 183 9.23 -1.31 -6.57
C LEU A 183 9.94 -1.60 -5.25
N TYR A 184 9.25 -2.22 -4.29
CA TYR A 184 9.83 -2.58 -3.00
C TYR A 184 10.96 -3.60 -3.14
N ILE A 185 10.81 -4.63 -3.97
CA ILE A 185 11.89 -5.61 -4.25
C ILE A 185 13.07 -4.92 -4.93
N ARG A 186 12.80 -4.01 -5.88
CA ARG A 186 13.81 -3.36 -6.71
C ARG A 186 14.67 -2.41 -5.91
N PHE A 187 14.08 -1.60 -5.04
CA PHE A 187 14.78 -0.55 -4.31
C PHE A 187 15.17 -0.95 -2.89
N LYS A 188 14.41 -1.84 -2.25
CA LYS A 188 14.61 -2.26 -0.85
C LYS A 188 14.78 -1.07 0.08
N ASN A 189 14.00 -0.02 -0.14
CA ASN A 189 13.92 1.16 0.72
C ASN A 189 12.44 1.57 0.78
N ILE A 190 11.85 1.48 1.97
CA ILE A 190 10.42 1.73 2.13
C ILE A 190 10.04 3.19 1.84
N TRP A 191 10.95 4.15 2.05
CA TRP A 191 10.68 5.56 1.78
C TRP A 191 10.41 5.86 0.30
N ILE A 192 11.06 5.13 -0.61
CA ILE A 192 10.81 5.29 -2.05
C ILE A 192 9.37 4.90 -2.38
N ASN A 193 8.92 3.76 -1.84
CA ASN A 193 7.54 3.31 -1.97
C ASN A 193 6.53 4.29 -1.36
N ILE A 194 6.76 4.74 -0.12
CA ILE A 194 5.90 5.70 0.59
C ILE A 194 5.73 6.99 -0.22
N ILE A 195 6.81 7.53 -0.77
CA ILE A 195 6.76 8.77 -1.54
C ILE A 195 6.01 8.55 -2.87
N ILE A 196 6.28 7.46 -3.60
CA ILE A 196 5.57 7.17 -4.85
C ILE A 196 4.08 7.01 -4.61
N HIS A 197 3.68 6.19 -3.63
CA HIS A 197 2.28 5.98 -3.27
C HIS A 197 1.60 7.30 -2.86
N GLY A 198 2.24 8.08 -1.98
CA GLY A 198 1.70 9.37 -1.56
C GLY A 198 1.58 10.39 -2.69
N LEU A 199 2.46 10.37 -3.70
CA LEU A 199 2.35 11.24 -4.88
C LEU A 199 1.14 10.86 -5.75
N ILE A 200 0.93 9.56 -6.01
CA ILE A 200 -0.22 9.03 -6.76
C ILE A 200 -1.53 9.48 -6.11
N ASP A 201 -1.67 9.20 -4.80
CA ASP A 201 -2.86 9.58 -4.06
C ASP A 201 -3.04 11.10 -3.96
N THR A 202 -1.95 11.86 -3.94
CA THR A 202 -2.01 13.34 -3.96
C THR A 202 -2.58 13.84 -5.28
N VAL A 203 -2.21 13.25 -6.43
CA VAL A 203 -2.82 13.60 -7.72
C VAL A 203 -4.31 13.26 -7.72
N PHE A 204 -4.67 12.05 -7.30
CA PHE A 204 -6.07 11.63 -7.19
C PHE A 204 -6.90 12.60 -6.34
N LEU A 205 -6.44 12.94 -5.12
CA LEU A 205 -7.13 13.91 -4.24
C LEU A 205 -7.16 15.33 -4.83
N THR A 206 -6.17 15.69 -5.63
CA THR A 206 -6.15 17.00 -6.31
C THR A 206 -7.17 17.04 -7.44
N LEU A 207 -7.29 15.98 -8.25
CA LEU A 207 -8.35 15.86 -9.25
C LEU A 207 -9.74 15.88 -8.61
N SER A 208 -9.90 15.21 -7.47
CA SER A 208 -11.10 15.29 -6.64
C SER A 208 -11.43 16.72 -6.20
N TYR A 209 -10.46 17.43 -5.64
CA TYR A 209 -10.63 18.83 -5.25
C TYR A 209 -11.01 19.75 -6.43
N LEU A 210 -10.41 19.54 -7.60
CA LEU A 210 -10.71 20.28 -8.82
C LEU A 210 -12.04 19.86 -9.48
N GLY A 211 -12.65 18.76 -9.03
CA GLY A 211 -13.91 18.24 -9.57
C GLY A 211 -13.76 17.40 -10.84
N TYR A 212 -12.60 16.79 -11.05
CA TYR A 212 -12.24 15.98 -12.22
C TYR A 212 -12.14 14.47 -11.92
N ILE A 213 -12.79 13.95 -10.86
CA ILE A 213 -12.82 12.49 -10.58
C ILE A 213 -13.42 11.69 -11.74
N GLU A 214 -14.32 12.29 -12.53
CA GLU A 214 -14.90 11.70 -13.75
C GLU A 214 -13.84 11.25 -14.77
N PHE A 215 -12.62 11.79 -14.68
CA PHE A 215 -11.46 11.30 -15.45
C PHE A 215 -11.24 9.79 -15.29
N TYR A 216 -11.49 9.22 -14.12
CA TYR A 216 -11.31 7.79 -13.87
C TYR A 216 -12.50 6.94 -14.31
N GLN A 217 -13.58 7.57 -14.79
CA GLN A 217 -14.84 6.90 -15.13
C GLN A 217 -15.00 6.62 -16.63
N PHE A 218 -14.01 6.96 -17.47
CA PHE A 218 -14.10 6.68 -18.89
C PHE A 218 -14.16 5.18 -19.16
N ILE A 219 -15.22 4.77 -19.86
CA ILE A 219 -15.42 3.45 -20.45
C ILE A 219 -15.44 3.70 -21.96
N TRP A 220 -14.43 3.22 -22.68
CA TRP A 220 -14.36 3.36 -24.14
C TRP A 220 -15.24 2.35 -24.86
#